data_AF-A0A4Q5YX84-F1
#
_entry.id   AF-A0A4Q5YX84-F1
#
_cell.length_a   1.000
_cell.length_b   1.000
_cell.length_c   1.000
_cell.angle_alpha   90.00
_cell.angle_beta   90.00
_cell.angle_gamma   90.00
#
_symmetry.space_group_name_H-M   'P 1'
#
loop_
_entity.id
_entity.type
_entity.pdbx_description
1 polymer ?
#
loop_
_entity_poly.entity_id
_entity_poly.type
_entity_poly.pdbx_seq_one_letter_code
_entity_poly.pdbx_strand_id
1 'polypeptide(L)'
;LKAEGAYKSITAALRKAGRPIVLSICEWGSDKPWLWGQTVGHLWRTTGDIYDCFDCIKDHGSWKAWGVMQILDKQEGLRQYAGPGHWNDPDMLEVGNGGLSVNQNRAHFSMWAMLAAPLIAGNDLRNMSAETKAILTNKEVIAVNQDSLGIQALKYTSKDSVEIWAKPLKGDDWAVCFLNRSVLPKQLAFNWQKEIINDDLSKRILNCNTSNYVLRDLWLKKETADTKKPVNTVLPAHDVLMVRLIKK
;
A
#
# COMPACT_ATOMS: atom_id res chain seq x y z
N LEU A 1 -17.21 -26.65 -5.35
CA LEU A 1 -17.60 -25.44 -6.12
C LEU A 1 -16.34 -24.60 -6.29
N LYS A 2 -16.07 -24.08 -7.50
CA LYS A 2 -15.02 -23.05 -7.68
C LYS A 2 -15.38 -21.81 -6.86
N ALA A 3 -14.39 -21.02 -6.46
CA ALA A 3 -14.58 -19.94 -5.48
C ALA A 3 -15.64 -18.93 -5.96
N GLU A 4 -15.56 -18.53 -7.22
CA GLU A 4 -16.50 -17.59 -7.83
C GLU A 4 -17.97 -18.01 -7.66
N GLY A 5 -18.29 -19.29 -7.89
CA GLY A 5 -19.66 -19.81 -7.77
C GLY A 5 -20.20 -19.76 -6.33
N ALA A 6 -19.33 -20.01 -5.35
CA ALA A 6 -19.70 -19.89 -3.94
C ALA A 6 -19.97 -18.42 -3.56
N TYR A 7 -19.09 -17.49 -3.96
CA TYR A 7 -19.26 -16.07 -3.68
C TYR A 7 -20.46 -15.44 -4.42
N LYS A 8 -20.82 -15.94 -5.61
CA LYS A 8 -22.08 -15.60 -6.30
C LYS A 8 -23.32 -15.97 -5.47
N SER A 9 -23.32 -17.14 -4.84
CA SER A 9 -24.42 -17.56 -3.95
C SER A 9 -24.51 -16.68 -2.70
N ILE A 10 -23.36 -16.33 -2.11
CA ILE A 10 -23.30 -15.43 -0.93
C ILE A 10 -23.83 -14.05 -1.28
N THR A 11 -23.36 -13.43 -2.36
CA THR A 11 -23.82 -12.07 -2.74
C THR A 11 -25.32 -12.04 -3.05
N ALA A 12 -25.86 -13.09 -3.69
CA ALA A 12 -27.29 -13.22 -3.94
C ALA A 12 -28.10 -13.27 -2.64
N ALA A 13 -27.64 -14.03 -1.64
CA ALA A 13 -28.27 -14.09 -0.33
C ALA A 13 -28.21 -12.74 0.41
N LEU A 14 -27.07 -12.06 0.40
CA LEU A 14 -26.91 -10.72 1.01
C LEU A 14 -27.85 -9.70 0.36
N ARG A 15 -27.96 -9.69 -0.97
CA ARG A 15 -28.89 -8.83 -1.71
C ARG A 15 -30.35 -9.13 -1.35
N LYS A 16 -30.73 -10.41 -1.25
CA LYS A 16 -32.08 -10.82 -0.83
C LYS A 16 -32.43 -10.37 0.59
N ALA A 17 -31.45 -10.32 1.48
CA ALA A 17 -31.65 -9.82 2.85
C ALA A 17 -31.95 -8.31 2.92
N GLY A 18 -31.69 -7.55 1.86
CA GLY A 18 -32.08 -6.14 1.72
C GLY A 18 -31.27 -5.12 2.53
N ARG A 19 -30.31 -5.56 3.35
CA ARG A 19 -29.38 -4.68 4.05
C ARG A 19 -28.10 -4.49 3.23
N PRO A 20 -27.63 -3.25 2.98
CA PRO A 20 -26.31 -3.02 2.40
C PRO A 20 -25.21 -3.61 3.28
N ILE A 21 -24.44 -4.56 2.74
CA ILE A 21 -23.37 -5.27 3.43
C ILE A 21 -22.14 -5.30 2.53
N VAL A 22 -21.00 -4.87 3.06
CA VAL A 22 -19.70 -5.05 2.40
C VAL A 22 -19.35 -6.53 2.42
N LEU A 23 -19.23 -7.12 1.25
CA LEU A 23 -18.66 -8.47 1.08
C LEU A 23 -17.15 -8.37 0.84
N SER A 24 -16.38 -8.78 1.85
CA SER A 24 -14.94 -9.06 1.74
C SER A 24 -14.74 -10.53 1.38
N ILE A 25 -14.01 -10.79 0.28
CA ILE A 25 -13.77 -12.12 -0.27
C ILE A 25 -12.45 -12.64 0.29
N CYS A 26 -12.46 -13.81 0.93
CA CYS A 26 -11.27 -14.45 1.48
C CYS A 26 -11.13 -15.87 0.95
N GLU A 27 -10.53 -16.01 -0.23
CA GLU A 27 -10.10 -17.30 -0.81
C GLU A 27 -8.60 -17.29 -1.18
N TRP A 28 -7.88 -16.32 -0.62
CA TRP A 28 -6.41 -16.18 -0.64
C TRP A 28 -5.78 -15.91 -2.00
N GLY A 29 -6.55 -15.45 -2.99
CA GLY A 29 -6.06 -15.16 -4.33
C GLY A 29 -5.98 -16.39 -5.25
N SER A 30 -6.36 -17.57 -4.75
CA SER A 30 -6.06 -18.86 -5.40
C SER A 30 -6.78 -19.03 -6.74
N ASP A 31 -8.04 -18.62 -6.80
CA ASP A 31 -8.88 -18.65 -8.01
C ASP A 31 -8.94 -17.26 -8.68
N LYS A 32 -7.93 -16.40 -8.42
CA LYS A 32 -7.74 -15.09 -9.05
C LYS A 32 -8.94 -14.14 -8.91
N PRO A 33 -9.34 -13.77 -7.69
CA PRO A 33 -10.54 -12.99 -7.41
C PRO A 33 -10.51 -11.59 -8.01
N TRP A 34 -9.35 -11.04 -8.34
CA TRP A 34 -9.26 -9.79 -9.10
C TRP A 34 -9.92 -9.85 -10.49
N LEU A 35 -10.15 -11.04 -11.06
CA LEU A 35 -10.82 -11.20 -12.35
C LEU A 35 -12.36 -11.23 -12.27
N TRP A 36 -12.93 -11.56 -11.10
CA TRP A 36 -14.38 -11.79 -10.96
C TRP A 36 -15.00 -11.14 -9.71
N GLY A 37 -14.18 -10.80 -8.73
CA GLY A 37 -14.55 -10.31 -7.39
C GLY A 37 -15.36 -9.03 -7.44
N GLN A 38 -15.05 -8.11 -8.36
CA GLN A 38 -15.79 -6.86 -8.55
C GLN A 38 -17.29 -7.09 -8.82
N THR A 39 -17.66 -8.21 -9.43
CA THR A 39 -19.08 -8.51 -9.74
C THR A 39 -19.88 -8.99 -8.54
N VAL A 40 -19.20 -9.46 -7.48
CA VAL A 40 -19.83 -10.13 -6.34
C VAL A 40 -19.55 -9.47 -4.99
N GLY A 41 -18.37 -8.86 -4.80
CA GLY A 41 -17.93 -8.24 -3.55
C GLY A 41 -17.21 -6.92 -3.77
N HIS A 42 -16.58 -6.42 -2.70
CA HIS A 42 -16.04 -5.04 -2.65
C HIS A 42 -14.54 -5.00 -2.30
N LEU A 43 -13.98 -6.13 -1.86
CA LEU A 43 -12.56 -6.33 -1.66
C LEU A 43 -12.27 -7.83 -1.67
N TRP A 44 -11.06 -8.22 -2.02
CA TRP A 44 -10.64 -9.62 -2.08
C TRP A 44 -9.20 -9.82 -1.66
N ARG A 45 -8.99 -10.82 -0.81
CA ARG A 45 -7.65 -11.29 -0.45
C ARG A 45 -6.91 -11.73 -1.71
N THR A 46 -5.68 -11.23 -1.86
CA THR A 46 -4.81 -11.51 -3.03
C THR A 46 -3.75 -12.56 -2.74
N THR A 47 -3.57 -12.93 -1.47
CA THR A 47 -2.55 -13.86 -0.99
C THR A 47 -3.10 -14.72 0.16
N GLY A 48 -2.35 -15.76 0.55
CA GLY A 48 -2.48 -16.37 1.88
C GLY A 48 -2.17 -15.37 3.00
N ASP A 49 -2.34 -15.80 4.25
CA ASP A 49 -2.35 -14.88 5.40
C ASP A 49 -1.01 -14.18 5.60
N ILE A 50 -1.08 -12.94 6.07
CA ILE A 50 0.08 -12.23 6.57
C ILE A 50 0.59 -12.87 7.86
N TYR A 51 1.90 -12.80 8.07
CA TYR A 51 2.55 -13.19 9.32
C TYR A 51 3.33 -11.99 9.84
N ASP A 52 3.37 -11.83 11.16
CA ASP A 52 4.08 -10.77 11.89
C ASP A 52 5.62 -10.90 11.75
N CYS A 53 6.09 -10.70 10.53
CA CYS A 53 7.49 -10.61 10.12
C CYS A 53 7.59 -9.76 8.86
N PHE A 54 8.74 -9.10 8.67
CA PHE A 54 8.87 -8.17 7.56
C PHE A 54 9.12 -8.87 6.22
N ASP A 55 10.12 -9.73 6.16
CA ASP A 55 10.49 -10.45 4.94
C ASP A 55 10.80 -11.91 5.28
N CYS A 56 9.74 -12.71 5.45
CA CYS A 56 9.85 -14.13 5.78
C CYS A 56 8.66 -14.92 5.21
N ILE A 57 8.78 -16.24 5.27
CA ILE A 57 7.68 -17.16 4.98
C ILE A 57 7.55 -18.08 6.18
N LYS A 58 6.34 -18.15 6.76
CA LYS A 58 6.03 -19.08 7.85
C LYS A 58 5.36 -20.31 7.26
N ASP A 59 6.04 -21.45 7.34
CA ASP A 59 5.51 -22.73 6.89
C ASP A 59 4.72 -23.42 8.01
N HIS A 60 3.45 -23.73 7.76
CA HIS A 60 2.57 -24.50 8.65
C HIS A 60 2.38 -25.95 8.19
N GLY A 61 3.17 -26.41 7.22
CA GLY A 61 3.12 -27.74 6.62
C GLY A 61 2.09 -27.82 5.49
N SER A 62 0.80 -27.65 5.81
CA SER A 62 -0.28 -27.71 4.81
C SER A 62 -0.54 -26.40 4.08
N TRP A 63 -0.07 -25.28 4.63
CA TRP A 63 -0.20 -23.94 4.06
C TRP A 63 0.93 -23.03 4.54
N LYS A 64 1.07 -21.85 3.92
CA LYS A 64 2.12 -20.87 4.23
C LYS A 64 1.52 -19.49 4.50
N ALA A 65 2.04 -18.82 5.52
CA ALA A 65 1.82 -17.41 5.76
C ALA A 65 3.04 -16.60 5.26
N TRP A 66 2.80 -15.33 4.95
CA TRP A 66 3.73 -14.49 4.20
C TRP A 66 4.07 -13.22 4.98
N GLY A 67 5.33 -12.86 5.05
CA GLY A 67 5.73 -11.56 5.60
C GLY A 67 5.29 -10.39 4.72
N VAL A 68 5.38 -9.19 5.27
CA VAL A 68 4.98 -7.92 4.62
C VAL A 68 5.52 -7.79 3.19
N MET A 69 6.82 -8.01 2.99
CA MET A 69 7.49 -7.88 1.70
C MET A 69 7.05 -8.96 0.70
N GLN A 70 6.84 -10.19 1.17
CA GLN A 70 6.38 -11.30 0.33
C GLN A 70 4.96 -11.05 -0.21
N ILE A 71 4.09 -10.41 0.57
CA ILE A 71 2.76 -9.99 0.14
C ILE A 71 2.84 -8.80 -0.82
N LEU A 72 3.69 -7.80 -0.53
CA LEU A 72 3.90 -6.64 -1.38
C LEU A 72 4.33 -7.06 -2.81
N ASP A 73 5.25 -8.00 -2.91
CA ASP A 73 5.73 -8.52 -4.21
C ASP A 73 4.61 -9.20 -5.02
N LYS A 74 3.67 -9.85 -4.33
CA LYS A 74 2.52 -10.51 -4.96
C LYS A 74 1.45 -9.54 -5.49
N GLN A 75 1.57 -8.24 -5.23
CA GLN A 75 0.68 -7.22 -5.78
C GLN A 75 1.04 -6.81 -7.22
N GLU A 76 2.17 -7.29 -7.75
CA GLU A 76 2.60 -7.00 -9.11
C GLU A 76 1.54 -7.40 -10.14
N GLY A 77 1.19 -6.48 -11.03
CA GLY A 77 0.16 -6.68 -12.05
C GLY A 77 -1.30 -6.58 -11.56
N LEU A 78 -1.55 -6.52 -10.24
CA LEU A 78 -2.92 -6.51 -9.70
C LEU A 78 -3.57 -5.12 -9.67
N ARG A 79 -2.75 -4.07 -9.76
CA ARG A 79 -3.18 -2.67 -9.71
C ARG A 79 -4.36 -2.32 -10.63
N GLN A 80 -4.40 -2.88 -11.84
CA GLN A 80 -5.43 -2.61 -12.86
C GLN A 80 -6.84 -3.11 -12.47
N TYR A 81 -6.93 -3.98 -11.46
CA TYR A 81 -8.19 -4.56 -10.99
C TYR A 81 -8.73 -3.88 -9.74
N ALA A 82 -8.03 -2.90 -9.16
CA ALA A 82 -8.47 -2.17 -7.97
C ALA A 82 -8.93 -0.75 -8.34
N GLY A 83 -9.95 -0.28 -7.64
CA GLY A 83 -10.51 1.06 -7.81
C GLY A 83 -11.70 1.31 -6.89
N PRO A 84 -12.35 2.48 -7.01
CA PRO A 84 -13.51 2.82 -6.20
C PRO A 84 -14.57 1.70 -6.16
N GLY A 85 -14.82 1.18 -4.95
CA GLY A 85 -15.81 0.14 -4.68
C GLY A 85 -15.32 -1.31 -4.80
N HIS A 86 -14.05 -1.54 -5.16
CA HIS A 86 -13.49 -2.87 -5.37
C HIS A 86 -11.95 -2.87 -5.18
N TRP A 87 -11.45 -3.52 -4.13
CA TRP A 87 -10.06 -3.35 -3.70
C TRP A 87 -9.29 -4.67 -3.62
N ASN A 88 -8.03 -4.65 -4.05
CA ASN A 88 -7.08 -5.69 -3.68
C ASN A 88 -6.83 -5.62 -2.18
N ASP A 89 -6.99 -6.75 -1.49
CA ASP A 89 -6.75 -6.89 -0.06
C ASP A 89 -5.44 -7.70 0.15
N PRO A 90 -4.35 -7.05 0.55
CA PRO A 90 -3.11 -7.68 0.96
C PRO A 90 -3.13 -8.14 2.43
N ASP A 91 -4.32 -8.33 3.02
CA ASP A 91 -4.55 -8.75 4.40
C ASP A 91 -4.42 -7.64 5.46
N MET A 92 -4.77 -7.99 6.69
CA MET A 92 -4.78 -7.10 7.85
C MET A 92 -3.39 -6.51 8.17
N LEU A 93 -3.38 -5.43 8.96
CA LEU A 93 -2.15 -4.78 9.42
C LEU A 93 -1.58 -5.49 10.65
N GLU A 94 -0.30 -5.88 10.58
CA GLU A 94 0.47 -6.44 11.71
C GLU A 94 1.07 -5.36 12.64
N VAL A 95 0.68 -4.10 12.43
CA VAL A 95 1.24 -2.96 13.14
C VAL A 95 0.98 -3.06 14.64
N GLY A 96 2.05 -3.24 15.40
CA GLY A 96 1.99 -3.31 16.87
C GLY A 96 1.81 -4.71 17.46
N ASN A 97 1.93 -5.78 16.66
CA ASN A 97 1.87 -7.16 17.15
C ASN A 97 3.20 -7.68 17.74
N GLY A 98 4.30 -6.99 17.47
CA GLY A 98 5.58 -7.16 18.18
C GLY A 98 6.69 -7.85 17.37
N GLY A 99 6.38 -8.49 16.25
CA GLY A 99 7.34 -9.09 15.32
C GLY A 99 8.00 -8.09 14.38
N LEU A 100 7.43 -6.88 14.25
CA LEU A 100 7.97 -5.78 13.46
C LEU A 100 8.58 -4.67 14.34
N SER A 101 9.77 -4.20 13.96
CA SER A 101 10.35 -2.94 14.46
C SER A 101 9.50 -1.73 14.06
N VAL A 102 9.72 -0.57 14.70
CA VAL A 102 9.00 0.68 14.38
C VAL A 102 9.15 1.08 12.90
N ASN A 103 10.35 0.92 12.33
CA ASN A 103 10.62 1.20 10.92
C ASN A 103 9.81 0.26 10.01
N GLN A 104 9.78 -1.02 10.33
CA GLN A 104 9.02 -2.03 9.56
C GLN A 104 7.52 -1.79 9.66
N ASN A 105 7.00 -1.42 10.83
CA ASN A 105 5.61 -1.01 11.03
C ASN A 105 5.26 0.21 10.17
N ARG A 106 6.15 1.22 10.15
CA ARG A 106 5.99 2.42 9.34
C ARG A 106 6.00 2.10 7.84
N ALA A 107 6.92 1.24 7.41
CA ALA A 107 7.00 0.77 6.03
C ALA A 107 5.75 -0.01 5.61
N HIS A 108 5.33 -0.99 6.41
CA HIS A 108 4.12 -1.79 6.19
C HIS A 108 2.87 -0.91 6.03
N PHE A 109 2.62 -0.01 6.99
CA PHE A 109 1.47 0.90 6.94
C PHE A 109 1.51 1.82 5.72
N SER A 110 2.68 2.36 5.39
CA SER A 110 2.86 3.24 4.22
C SER A 110 2.59 2.49 2.92
N MET A 111 3.06 1.26 2.79
CA MET A 111 2.84 0.46 1.58
C MET A 111 1.39 0.04 1.42
N TRP A 112 0.68 -0.35 2.49
CA TRP A 112 -0.76 -0.62 2.42
C TRP A 112 -1.55 0.63 2.03
N ALA A 113 -1.15 1.80 2.54
CA ALA A 113 -1.74 3.07 2.13
C ALA A 113 -1.49 3.38 0.64
N MET A 114 -0.26 3.19 0.16
CA MET A 114 0.10 3.34 -1.25
C MET A 114 -0.67 2.37 -2.15
N LEU A 115 -0.93 1.16 -1.68
CA LEU A 115 -1.68 0.16 -2.43
C LEU A 115 -3.19 0.43 -2.52
N ALA A 116 -3.71 1.46 -1.85
CA ALA A 116 -5.15 1.65 -1.65
C ALA A 116 -5.83 0.40 -1.02
N ALA A 117 -5.08 -0.32 -0.18
CA ALA A 117 -5.54 -1.51 0.51
C ALA A 117 -6.55 -1.16 1.62
N PRO A 118 -7.41 -2.12 2.04
CA PRO A 118 -8.12 -2.03 3.31
C PRO A 118 -7.12 -1.84 4.47
N LEU A 119 -7.37 -0.85 5.33
CA LEU A 119 -6.55 -0.60 6.53
C LEU A 119 -7.25 -1.16 7.77
N ILE A 120 -7.23 -2.49 7.90
CA ILE A 120 -7.85 -3.21 9.02
C ILE A 120 -6.75 -3.53 10.05
N ALA A 121 -6.85 -2.95 11.25
CA ALA A 121 -5.89 -3.20 12.32
C ALA A 121 -6.02 -4.62 12.87
N GLY A 122 -4.92 -5.38 12.88
CA GLY A 122 -4.85 -6.76 13.36
C GLY A 122 -4.30 -6.89 14.79
N ASN A 123 -4.15 -5.79 15.53
CA ASN A 123 -3.53 -5.75 16.86
C ASN A 123 -4.52 -5.51 18.00
N ASP A 124 -4.08 -5.68 19.25
CA ASP A 124 -4.89 -5.34 20.43
C ASP A 124 -5.00 -3.82 20.63
N LEU A 125 -6.09 -3.24 20.14
CA LEU A 125 -6.37 -1.81 20.23
C LEU A 125 -6.48 -1.28 21.67
N ARG A 126 -6.72 -2.14 22.66
CA ARG A 126 -6.83 -1.74 24.07
C ARG A 126 -5.46 -1.47 24.68
N ASN A 127 -4.41 -2.02 24.09
CA ASN A 127 -3.05 -1.96 24.59
C ASN A 127 -2.05 -1.64 23.47
N MET A 128 -2.13 -0.41 22.96
CA MET A 128 -1.19 0.08 21.95
C MET A 128 -0.11 0.96 22.60
N SER A 129 1.14 0.78 22.18
CA SER A 129 2.19 1.77 22.45
C SER A 129 1.86 3.11 21.79
N ALA A 130 2.50 4.19 22.25
CA ALA A 130 2.33 5.51 21.65
C ALA A 130 2.78 5.52 20.19
N GLU A 131 3.85 4.80 19.86
CA GLU A 131 4.39 4.63 18.51
C GLU A 131 3.40 3.90 17.60
N THR A 132 2.83 2.78 18.07
CA THR A 132 1.82 2.00 17.33
C THR A 132 0.62 2.88 17.01
N LYS A 133 0.11 3.60 18.01
CA LYS A 133 -1.01 4.54 17.83
C LYS A 133 -0.65 5.65 16.85
N ALA A 134 0.56 6.20 16.93
CA ALA A 134 1.01 7.26 16.02
C ALA A 134 1.09 6.79 14.56
N ILE A 135 1.50 5.53 14.32
CA ILE A 135 1.49 4.91 12.99
C ILE A 135 0.07 4.73 12.48
N LEU A 136 -0.77 4.01 13.22
CA LEU A 136 -2.14 3.68 12.80
C LEU A 136 -3.06 4.89 12.67
N THR A 137 -2.73 6.02 13.31
CA THR A 137 -3.55 7.25 13.28
C THR A 137 -2.90 8.38 12.49
N ASN A 138 -1.87 8.10 11.69
CA ASN A 138 -1.27 9.12 10.84
C ASN A 138 -2.23 9.58 9.73
N LYS A 139 -2.93 10.69 9.99
CA LYS A 139 -3.94 11.27 9.08
C LYS A 139 -3.42 11.55 7.67
N GLU A 140 -2.15 11.88 7.50
CA GLU A 140 -1.59 12.23 6.20
C GLU A 140 -1.34 10.99 5.33
N VAL A 141 -0.87 9.90 5.94
CA VAL A 141 -0.71 8.59 5.27
C VAL A 141 -2.09 7.97 4.99
N ILE A 142 -3.03 8.08 5.93
CA ILE A 142 -4.42 7.66 5.72
C ILE A 142 -5.07 8.45 4.58
N ALA A 143 -4.80 9.76 4.45
CA ALA A 143 -5.33 10.54 3.35
C ALA A 143 -4.81 10.08 1.97
N VAL A 144 -3.60 9.52 1.90
CA VAL A 144 -3.09 8.89 0.66
C VAL A 144 -3.87 7.63 0.33
N ASN A 145 -4.17 6.80 1.32
CA ASN A 145 -5.02 5.61 1.16
C ASN A 145 -6.44 5.97 0.71
N GLN A 146 -7.03 6.97 1.36
CA GLN A 146 -8.41 7.42 1.17
C GLN A 146 -8.58 8.42 0.00
N ASP A 147 -7.55 8.65 -0.80
CA ASP A 147 -7.64 9.55 -1.95
C ASP A 147 -8.74 9.08 -2.92
N SER A 148 -9.60 10.02 -3.34
CA SER A 148 -10.82 9.68 -4.08
C SER A 148 -10.58 9.17 -5.49
N LEU A 149 -9.37 9.30 -6.05
CA LEU A 149 -9.07 8.62 -7.32
C LEU A 149 -9.07 7.10 -7.12
N GLY A 150 -8.79 6.60 -5.90
CA GLY A 150 -8.81 5.17 -5.60
C GLY A 150 -7.78 4.37 -6.39
N ILE A 151 -6.71 5.01 -6.85
CA ILE A 151 -5.69 4.37 -7.69
C ILE A 151 -4.63 3.76 -6.79
N GLN A 152 -4.45 2.43 -6.85
CA GLN A 152 -3.31 1.73 -6.24
C GLN A 152 -1.98 2.27 -6.81
N ALA A 153 -0.90 2.31 -6.03
CA ALA A 153 0.41 2.81 -6.49
C ALA A 153 1.06 1.89 -7.54
N LEU A 154 1.89 2.48 -8.40
CA LEU A 154 2.80 1.77 -9.30
C LEU A 154 4.21 1.69 -8.69
N LYS A 155 4.89 0.57 -8.88
CA LYS A 155 6.33 0.44 -8.59
C LYS A 155 7.09 1.05 -9.76
N TYR A 156 7.69 2.23 -9.58
CA TYR A 156 8.43 2.95 -10.63
C TYR A 156 9.79 2.32 -10.89
N THR A 157 10.55 2.04 -9.83
CA THR A 157 11.87 1.40 -9.96
C THR A 157 12.23 0.62 -8.70
N SER A 158 13.16 -0.32 -8.83
CA SER A 158 13.81 -1.03 -7.74
C SER A 158 15.29 -1.11 -8.05
N LYS A 159 16.12 -0.45 -7.24
CA LYS A 159 17.57 -0.40 -7.43
C LYS A 159 18.27 -0.42 -6.08
N ASP A 160 19.30 -1.25 -5.95
CA ASP A 160 20.14 -1.34 -4.74
C ASP A 160 19.36 -1.55 -3.43
N SER A 161 18.26 -2.32 -3.51
CA SER A 161 17.28 -2.58 -2.44
C SER A 161 16.39 -1.40 -2.05
N VAL A 162 16.42 -0.29 -2.80
CA VAL A 162 15.47 0.81 -2.64
C VAL A 162 14.44 0.75 -3.76
N GLU A 163 13.18 0.63 -3.38
CA GLU A 163 12.04 0.72 -4.28
C GLU A 163 11.45 2.12 -4.24
N ILE A 164 10.99 2.59 -5.39
CA ILE A 164 10.28 3.86 -5.53
C ILE A 164 8.89 3.55 -6.06
N TRP A 165 7.89 3.94 -5.29
CA TRP A 165 6.48 3.76 -5.62
C TRP A 165 5.82 5.11 -5.80
N ALA A 166 4.96 5.24 -6.81
CA ALA A 166 4.26 6.48 -7.13
C ALA A 166 2.76 6.23 -7.24
N LYS A 167 1.98 7.10 -6.62
CA LYS A 167 0.50 7.06 -6.61
C LYS A 167 -0.01 8.43 -7.04
N PRO A 168 -0.68 8.56 -8.19
CA PRO A 168 -1.37 9.80 -8.50
C PRO A 168 -2.51 10.03 -7.51
N LEU A 169 -2.69 11.29 -7.11
CA LEU A 169 -3.73 11.72 -6.18
C LEU A 169 -4.63 12.75 -6.86
N LYS A 170 -5.78 13.02 -6.24
CA LYS A 170 -6.67 14.10 -6.67
C LYS A 170 -5.94 15.44 -6.65
N GLY A 171 -6.26 16.31 -7.61
CA GLY A 171 -5.69 17.65 -7.69
C GLY A 171 -4.31 17.70 -8.35
N ASP A 172 -3.94 16.66 -9.09
CA ASP A 172 -2.62 16.50 -9.73
C ASP A 172 -1.44 16.36 -8.78
N ASP A 173 -1.74 16.15 -7.50
CA ASP A 173 -0.75 15.73 -6.53
C ASP A 173 -0.29 14.29 -6.77
N TRP A 174 0.84 13.94 -6.17
CA TRP A 174 1.36 12.57 -6.15
C TRP A 174 1.77 12.20 -4.73
N ALA A 175 1.56 10.95 -4.33
CA ALA A 175 2.34 10.36 -3.25
C ALA A 175 3.50 9.57 -3.85
N VAL A 176 4.69 9.73 -3.28
CA VAL A 176 5.88 8.96 -3.63
C VAL A 176 6.44 8.34 -2.35
N CYS A 177 6.65 7.03 -2.37
CA CYS A 177 7.21 6.27 -1.26
C CYS A 177 8.55 5.66 -1.71
N PHE A 178 9.61 6.02 -1.01
CA PHE A 178 10.93 5.38 -1.13
C PHE A 178 11.01 4.32 -0.03
N LEU A 179 11.08 3.05 -0.40
CA LEU A 179 11.13 1.92 0.51
C LEU A 179 12.52 1.29 0.50
N ASN A 180 13.22 1.29 1.64
CA ASN A 180 14.46 0.54 1.78
C ASN A 180 14.16 -0.88 2.27
N ARG A 181 14.33 -1.86 1.40
CA ARG A 181 14.16 -3.29 1.71
C ARG A 181 15.39 -3.92 2.37
N SER A 182 16.50 -3.21 2.44
CA SER A 182 17.73 -3.73 3.03
C SER A 182 17.68 -3.70 4.56
N VAL A 183 18.36 -4.67 5.15
CA VAL A 183 18.70 -4.72 6.58
C VAL A 183 19.73 -3.65 6.99
N LEU A 184 20.30 -2.92 6.02
CA LEU A 184 21.24 -1.83 6.25
C LEU A 184 20.65 -0.49 5.78
N PRO A 185 21.04 0.64 6.39
CA PRO A 185 20.73 1.96 5.86
C PRO A 185 21.22 2.13 4.42
N LYS A 186 20.48 2.88 3.61
CA LYS A 186 20.82 3.19 2.21
C LYS A 186 20.87 4.69 1.98
N GLN A 187 21.88 5.15 1.24
CA GLN A 187 21.90 6.53 0.77
C GLN A 187 20.89 6.68 -0.37
N LEU A 188 19.86 7.49 -0.14
CA LEU A 188 18.89 7.88 -1.16
C LEU A 188 19.37 9.17 -1.82
N ALA A 189 19.73 9.09 -3.10
CA ALA A 189 20.03 10.24 -3.95
C ALA A 189 19.06 10.23 -5.15
N PHE A 190 18.00 11.03 -5.07
CA PHE A 190 16.94 11.07 -6.08
C PHE A 190 16.76 12.48 -6.63
N ASN A 191 16.96 12.64 -7.94
CA ASN A 191 16.82 13.93 -8.61
C ASN A 191 15.52 13.95 -9.43
N TRP A 192 14.48 14.61 -8.92
CA TRP A 192 13.17 14.74 -9.56
C TRP A 192 13.22 15.22 -11.01
N GLN A 193 14.17 16.09 -11.38
CA GLN A 193 14.30 16.63 -12.74
C GLN A 193 14.88 15.62 -13.73
N LYS A 194 15.49 14.53 -13.26
CA LYS A 194 16.02 13.48 -14.14
C LYS A 194 15.05 12.32 -14.35
N GLU A 195 13.95 12.32 -13.60
CA GLU A 195 13.05 11.18 -13.49
C GLU A 195 11.70 11.57 -14.08
N ILE A 196 11.16 10.73 -14.96
CA ILE A 196 9.83 10.90 -15.54
C ILE A 196 9.03 9.64 -15.21
N ILE A 197 8.05 9.78 -14.33
CA ILE A 197 7.19 8.65 -13.95
C ILE A 197 5.94 8.70 -14.82
N ASN A 198 5.84 7.76 -15.76
CA ASN A 198 4.65 7.58 -16.59
C ASN A 198 3.72 6.57 -15.91
N ASP A 199 2.47 6.96 -15.70
CA ASP A 199 1.43 6.07 -15.20
C ASP A 199 0.40 5.79 -16.30
N ASP A 200 0.59 4.67 -16.99
CA ASP A 200 -0.28 4.27 -18.10
C ASP A 200 -1.72 3.97 -17.69
N LEU A 201 -1.98 3.60 -16.44
CA LEU A 201 -3.34 3.30 -15.98
C LEU A 201 -4.13 4.60 -15.79
N SER A 202 -3.53 5.59 -15.13
CA SER A 202 -4.18 6.86 -14.85
C SER A 202 -4.03 7.90 -15.97
N LYS A 203 -3.17 7.61 -16.96
CA LYS A 203 -2.75 8.53 -18.04
C LYS A 203 -2.10 9.81 -17.51
N ARG A 204 -1.52 9.75 -16.30
CA ARG A 204 -0.81 10.87 -15.68
C ARG A 204 0.69 10.68 -15.80
N ILE A 205 1.40 11.81 -15.86
CA ILE A 205 2.85 11.84 -15.95
C ILE A 205 3.36 12.76 -14.84
N LEU A 206 4.23 12.24 -13.96
CA LEU A 206 5.02 13.06 -13.06
C LEU A 206 6.30 13.46 -13.78
N ASN A 207 6.32 14.69 -14.31
CA ASN A 207 7.48 15.28 -14.95
C ASN A 207 7.86 16.58 -14.24
N CYS A 208 8.91 16.54 -13.42
CA CYS A 208 9.34 17.68 -12.62
C CYS A 208 10.23 18.68 -13.40
N ASN A 209 10.47 18.45 -14.70
CA ASN A 209 11.07 19.45 -15.59
C ASN A 209 10.05 20.50 -16.05
N THR A 210 8.76 20.14 -16.08
CA THR A 210 7.69 21.00 -16.58
C THR A 210 6.72 21.44 -15.50
N SER A 211 6.68 20.75 -14.36
CA SER A 211 5.85 21.07 -13.20
C SER A 211 6.68 21.12 -11.92
N ASN A 212 6.36 22.03 -11.00
CA ASN A 212 7.02 22.09 -9.69
C ASN A 212 6.05 21.68 -8.59
N TYR A 213 6.54 20.90 -7.62
CA TYR A 213 5.74 20.43 -6.49
C TYR A 213 6.44 20.77 -5.18
N VAL A 214 5.67 21.17 -4.17
CA VAL A 214 6.16 21.20 -2.78
C VAL A 214 6.22 19.77 -2.27
N LEU A 215 7.32 19.39 -1.63
CA LEU A 215 7.45 18.11 -0.95
C LEU A 215 7.01 18.25 0.51
N ARG A 216 5.98 17.50 0.89
CA ARG A 216 5.57 17.30 2.27
C ARG A 216 5.90 15.88 2.70
N ASP A 217 6.77 15.74 3.70
CA ASP A 217 7.04 14.47 4.37
C ASP A 217 5.86 14.12 5.28
N LEU A 218 5.23 12.96 5.05
CA LEU A 218 3.99 12.57 5.71
C LEU A 218 4.22 11.97 7.12
N TRP A 219 5.44 11.53 7.40
CA TRP A 219 5.82 11.02 8.72
C TRP A 219 6.34 12.12 9.63
N LEU A 220 7.12 13.06 9.07
CA LEU A 220 7.55 14.27 9.78
C LEU A 220 6.47 15.36 9.82
N LYS A 221 5.42 15.25 8.99
CA LYS A 221 4.31 16.20 8.86
C LYS A 221 4.79 17.61 8.54
N LYS A 222 5.79 17.71 7.68
CA LYS A 222 6.51 18.95 7.39
C LYS A 222 6.81 19.08 5.91
N GLU A 223 6.73 20.31 5.40
CA GLU A 223 7.29 20.66 4.10
C GLU A 223 8.82 20.69 4.19
N THR A 224 9.48 19.88 3.36
CA THR A 224 10.93 19.67 3.44
C THR A 224 11.68 20.40 2.32
N ALA A 225 11.12 20.45 1.12
CA ALA A 225 11.71 21.06 -0.06
C ALA A 225 10.67 21.25 -1.19
N ASP A 226 11.14 21.53 -2.41
CA ASP A 226 10.37 21.38 -3.64
C ASP A 226 11.15 20.53 -4.65
N THR A 227 10.50 20.12 -5.75
CA THR A 227 11.07 19.22 -6.75
C THR A 227 12.23 19.81 -7.55
N LYS A 228 12.61 21.08 -7.32
CA LYS A 228 13.84 21.67 -7.89
C LYS A 228 15.09 21.18 -7.18
N LYS A 229 14.97 20.69 -5.94
CA LYS A 229 16.09 20.17 -5.16
C LYS A 229 16.06 18.64 -5.17
N PRO A 230 17.21 17.97 -5.34
CA PRO A 230 17.26 16.52 -5.19
C PRO A 230 16.98 16.13 -3.73
N VAL A 231 16.40 14.95 -3.53
CA VAL A 231 16.37 14.29 -2.23
C VAL A 231 17.73 13.64 -2.02
N ASN A 232 18.42 14.02 -0.95
CA ASN A 232 19.67 13.42 -0.54
C ASN A 232 19.63 13.13 0.96
N THR A 233 19.31 11.90 1.32
CA THR A 233 19.14 11.50 2.73
C THR A 233 19.52 10.04 2.94
N VAL A 234 19.80 9.65 4.18
CA VAL A 234 19.96 8.25 4.55
C VAL A 234 18.59 7.69 4.89
N LEU A 235 18.17 6.66 4.17
CA LEU A 235 16.96 5.90 4.47
C LEU A 235 17.34 4.74 5.40
N PRO A 236 16.82 4.67 6.64
CA PRO A 236 17.15 3.59 7.57
C PRO A 236 16.80 2.20 7.03
N ALA A 237 17.36 1.17 7.65
CA ALA A 237 17.03 -0.22 7.33
C ALA A 237 15.53 -0.49 7.50
N HIS A 238 14.95 -1.21 6.54
CA HIS A 238 13.53 -1.60 6.53
C HIS A 238 12.54 -0.46 6.80
N ASP A 239 12.81 0.71 6.23
CA ASP A 239 12.08 1.93 6.50
C ASP A 239 11.66 2.64 5.21
N VAL A 240 10.86 3.70 5.36
CA VAL A 240 10.33 4.49 4.26
C VAL A 240 10.54 5.99 4.44
N LEU A 241 10.76 6.68 3.32
CA LEU A 241 10.47 8.09 3.16
C LEU A 241 9.21 8.19 2.31
N MET A 242 8.12 8.68 2.89
CA MET A 242 6.86 8.86 2.19
C MET A 242 6.54 10.35 2.09
N VAL A 243 6.47 10.86 0.86
CA VAL A 243 6.22 12.27 0.57
C VAL A 243 4.96 12.44 -0.27
N ARG A 244 4.20 13.51 -0.01
CA ARG A 244 3.23 14.05 -0.95
C ARG A 244 3.86 15.21 -1.71
N LEU A 245 3.79 15.15 -3.03
CA LEU A 245 4.10 16.21 -3.95
C LEU A 245 2.82 17.00 -4.19
N ILE A 246 2.79 18.22 -3.67
CA ILE A 246 1.65 19.14 -3.80
C ILE A 246 1.92 20.06 -4.97
N LYS A 247 1.08 20.05 -6.00
CA LYS A 247 1.30 20.84 -7.21
C LYS A 247 1.22 22.34 -6.88
N LYS A 248 2.23 23.10 -7.31
CA LYS A 248 2.24 24.57 -7.21
C LYS A 248 1.42 25.22 -8.30
#